data_AF-A0A6J0I5N6-F1
#
_entry.id   AF-A0A6J0I5N6-F1
#
_cell.length_a   1.000
_cell.length_b   1.000
_cell.length_c   1.000
_cell.angle_alpha   90.00
_cell.angle_beta   90.00
_cell.angle_gamma   90.00
#
_symmetry.space_group_name_H-M   'P 1'
#
loop_
_entity.id
_entity.type
_entity.pdbx_description
1 polymer ?
#
loop_
_entity_poly.entity_id
_entity_poly.type
_entity_poly.pdbx_seq_one_letter_code
_entity_poly.pdbx_strand_id
1 'polypeptide(L)'
;MINPNYYPWGYDSDNGPDQWHKNYPTAKGRHQSPIEINNKEVHYDSSLLPWFASYDPGAAKTILNNGKTCRVVFDDSFDRSEQHQIYHLLHKCQRVLKGREYPGATIYSMDATLTRKSRKFCHVLNIFSDELLSNCCVLISEVKSDSLQKKLSIAVLRGGPLPGVFRLRQLHFHWGSSDDHGSEHVVNGVRYAGELHMLHWNPKYSNYLDARRRTDGVAVLAIFLQVGETPKPEMKRILEEINAIKTKGKEAPFPNFDPSILFPKSHDYWTYHGSFTTPPCEECVTWIILREPIIVSSDQMAKLRSLSKNAENEPDHPLVDNWRPTQPRYFRMVSASFL
;
A
#
# COMPACT_ATOMS: atom_id res chain seq x y z
N MET A 1 0.92 2.16 -26.00
CA MET A 1 2.24 2.47 -26.59
C MET A 1 3.30 1.96 -25.63
N ILE A 2 4.14 1.02 -26.05
CA ILE A 2 5.28 0.53 -25.25
C ILE A 2 6.27 1.69 -25.14
N ASN A 3 6.66 2.04 -23.91
CA ASN A 3 7.70 3.04 -23.67
C ASN A 3 8.98 2.57 -24.40
N PRO A 4 9.56 3.35 -25.32
CA PRO A 4 10.74 2.95 -26.10
C PRO A 4 11.98 2.63 -25.24
N ASN A 5 11.94 2.93 -23.94
CA ASN A 5 12.99 2.59 -22.96
C ASN A 5 12.63 1.41 -22.05
N TYR A 6 11.56 0.65 -22.33
CA TYR A 6 11.21 -0.53 -21.54
C TYR A 6 11.98 -1.76 -22.02
N TYR A 7 13.03 -2.12 -21.27
CA TYR A 7 13.76 -3.36 -21.45
C TYR A 7 13.09 -4.49 -20.65
N PRO A 8 12.80 -5.66 -21.26
CA PRO A 8 12.30 -6.80 -20.50
C PRO A 8 13.26 -7.20 -19.37
N TRP A 9 12.71 -7.59 -18.24
CA TRP A 9 13.45 -8.09 -17.08
C TRP A 9 12.60 -9.14 -16.35
N GLY A 10 13.27 -10.03 -15.63
CA GLY A 10 12.66 -11.08 -14.82
C GLY A 10 13.56 -11.46 -13.66
N TYR A 11 13.51 -12.73 -13.28
CA TYR A 11 14.29 -13.33 -12.19
C TYR A 11 15.10 -14.56 -12.65
N ASP A 12 15.10 -14.84 -13.95
CA ASP A 12 15.86 -15.96 -14.53
C ASP A 12 17.33 -15.59 -14.73
N SER A 13 18.19 -16.59 -14.92
CA SER A 13 19.65 -16.38 -15.03
C SER A 13 20.08 -15.36 -16.11
N ASP A 14 19.33 -15.24 -17.20
CA ASP A 14 19.61 -14.40 -18.37
C ASP A 14 19.03 -12.97 -18.25
N ASN A 15 18.02 -12.78 -17.39
CA ASN A 15 17.28 -11.51 -17.28
C ASN A 15 17.01 -11.05 -15.83
N GLY A 16 17.65 -11.72 -14.86
CA GLY A 16 17.49 -11.56 -13.42
C GLY A 16 18.27 -10.40 -12.80
N PRO A 17 18.23 -10.26 -11.45
CA PRO A 17 18.83 -9.16 -10.71
C PRO A 17 20.26 -8.79 -11.09
N ASP A 18 21.13 -9.77 -11.33
CA ASP A 18 22.53 -9.55 -11.69
C ASP A 18 22.69 -8.90 -13.08
N GLN A 19 21.67 -9.01 -13.93
CA GLN A 19 21.66 -8.49 -15.30
C GLN A 19 20.98 -7.11 -15.40
N TRP A 20 20.14 -6.72 -14.43
CA TRP A 20 19.32 -5.51 -14.52
C TRP A 20 20.14 -4.24 -14.77
N HIS A 21 21.32 -4.13 -14.17
CA HIS A 21 22.19 -2.97 -14.31
C HIS A 21 22.63 -2.65 -15.75
N LYS A 22 22.55 -3.63 -16.67
CA LYS A 22 22.88 -3.43 -18.08
C LYS A 22 21.94 -2.45 -18.77
N ASN A 23 20.65 -2.49 -18.41
CA ASN A 23 19.59 -1.66 -18.98
C ASN A 23 19.07 -0.60 -17.98
N TYR A 24 19.31 -0.81 -16.69
CA TYR A 24 18.88 0.05 -15.60
C TYR A 24 20.08 0.42 -14.73
N PRO A 25 20.91 1.41 -15.14
CA PRO A 25 22.14 1.76 -14.42
C PRO A 25 21.94 2.09 -12.94
N THR A 26 20.76 2.62 -12.58
CA THR A 26 20.36 2.87 -11.18
C THR A 26 20.41 1.62 -10.31
N ALA A 27 20.32 0.41 -10.87
CA ALA A 27 20.47 -0.84 -10.12
C ALA A 27 21.86 -0.98 -9.43
N LYS A 28 22.86 -0.19 -9.83
CA LYS A 28 24.19 -0.06 -9.16
C LYS A 28 24.31 1.20 -8.29
N GLY A 29 23.19 1.85 -7.97
CA GLY A 29 23.15 3.03 -7.11
C GLY A 29 23.59 2.74 -5.66
N ARG A 30 23.68 3.81 -4.86
CA ARG A 30 24.23 3.75 -3.49
C ARG A 30 23.16 3.61 -2.41
N HIS A 31 21.89 3.68 -2.77
CA HIS A 31 20.74 3.51 -1.90
C HIS A 31 19.82 2.40 -2.42
N GLN A 32 20.41 1.32 -2.95
CA GLN A 32 19.66 0.18 -3.47
C GLN A 32 19.04 -0.67 -2.36
N SER A 33 17.88 -1.25 -2.64
CA SER A 33 17.13 -2.16 -1.78
C SER A 33 16.93 -3.52 -2.47
N PRO A 34 16.70 -4.62 -1.71
CA PRO A 34 16.63 -4.69 -0.24
C PRO A 34 18.02 -4.66 0.43
N ILE A 35 18.06 -4.62 1.77
CA ILE A 35 19.28 -4.75 2.56
C ILE A 35 19.13 -5.83 3.64
N GLU A 36 20.25 -6.28 4.18
CA GLU A 36 20.26 -6.99 5.46
C GLU A 36 20.14 -5.99 6.62
N ILE A 37 19.26 -6.31 7.57
CA ILE A 37 19.06 -5.59 8.83
C ILE A 37 19.77 -6.38 9.93
N ASN A 38 20.94 -5.88 10.34
CA ASN A 38 21.67 -6.41 11.48
C ASN A 38 21.27 -5.64 12.74
N ASN A 39 20.57 -6.27 13.68
CA ASN A 39 20.07 -5.63 14.89
C ASN A 39 21.20 -5.03 15.76
N LYS A 40 22.45 -5.50 15.61
CA LYS A 40 23.61 -4.92 16.31
C LYS A 40 24.06 -3.58 15.74
N GLU A 41 23.69 -3.28 14.50
CA GLU A 41 24.05 -2.05 13.77
C GLU A 41 22.87 -1.07 13.66
N VAL A 42 21.67 -1.51 14.05
CA VAL A 42 20.46 -0.68 14.06
C VAL A 42 20.54 0.31 15.20
N HIS A 43 20.19 1.57 14.91
CA HIS A 43 20.10 2.62 15.91
C HIS A 43 18.67 2.75 16.42
N TYR A 44 18.45 2.60 17.73
CA TYR A 44 17.17 3.01 18.30
C TYR A 44 17.03 4.53 18.20
N ASP A 45 15.96 5.00 17.56
CA ASP A 45 15.69 6.42 17.38
C ASP A 45 14.40 6.77 18.12
N SER A 46 14.54 7.39 19.30
CA SER A 46 13.41 7.81 20.13
C SER A 46 12.57 8.95 19.52
N SER A 47 13.02 9.58 18.44
CA SER A 47 12.25 10.59 17.72
C SER A 47 11.25 10.00 16.71
N LEU A 48 11.40 8.70 16.38
CA LEU A 48 10.48 8.00 15.50
C LEU A 48 9.10 7.87 16.14
N LEU A 49 8.10 8.41 15.45
CA LEU A 49 6.70 8.36 15.90
C LEU A 49 6.04 7.02 15.53
N PRO A 50 4.88 6.70 16.12
CA PRO A 50 4.01 5.68 15.55
C PRO A 50 3.54 6.06 14.14
N TRP A 51 3.39 5.06 13.26
CA TRP A 51 2.75 5.23 11.96
C TRP A 51 1.26 4.84 12.05
N PHE A 52 0.46 5.38 11.14
CA PHE A 52 -0.98 5.16 11.08
C PHE A 52 -1.42 4.94 9.64
N ALA A 53 -2.13 3.84 9.41
CA ALA A 53 -2.84 3.59 8.17
C ALA A 53 -4.33 3.93 8.32
N SER A 54 -4.93 4.44 7.26
CA SER A 54 -6.38 4.57 7.11
C SER A 54 -6.70 4.12 5.71
N TYR A 55 -7.13 2.88 5.54
CA TYR A 55 -7.43 2.31 4.24
C TYR A 55 -8.93 2.13 4.08
N ASP A 56 -9.50 2.83 3.11
CA ASP A 56 -10.87 2.61 2.69
C ASP A 56 -10.95 1.30 1.89
N PRO A 57 -11.73 0.29 2.32
CA PRO A 57 -11.92 -0.93 1.55
C PRO A 57 -12.44 -0.67 0.13
N GLY A 58 -13.21 0.40 -0.08
CA GLY A 58 -13.75 0.79 -1.38
C GLY A 58 -12.70 1.27 -2.38
N ALA A 59 -11.47 1.56 -1.92
CA ALA A 59 -10.39 1.99 -2.79
C ALA A 59 -9.78 0.83 -3.59
N ALA A 60 -9.93 -0.42 -3.16
CA ALA A 60 -9.42 -1.58 -3.90
C ALA A 60 -10.16 -1.74 -5.24
N LYS A 61 -9.41 -1.96 -6.34
CA LYS A 61 -9.95 -2.01 -7.70
C LYS A 61 -9.79 -3.39 -8.32
N THR A 62 -8.55 -3.85 -8.45
CA THR A 62 -8.20 -4.99 -9.30
C THR A 62 -7.07 -5.78 -8.66
N ILE A 63 -7.16 -7.11 -8.71
CA ILE A 63 -6.06 -8.03 -8.46
C ILE A 63 -5.56 -8.57 -9.79
N LEU A 64 -4.24 -8.69 -9.96
CA LEU A 64 -3.65 -9.10 -11.23
C LEU A 64 -2.33 -9.85 -11.07
N ASN A 65 -2.04 -10.69 -12.05
CA ASN A 65 -0.73 -11.31 -12.24
C ASN A 65 -0.04 -10.63 -13.44
N ASN A 66 1.05 -9.91 -13.19
CA ASN A 66 1.81 -9.24 -14.26
C ASN A 66 3.00 -10.07 -14.80
N GLY A 67 3.04 -11.35 -14.46
CA GLY A 67 4.14 -12.28 -14.76
C GLY A 67 5.35 -12.13 -13.83
N LYS A 68 5.26 -11.27 -12.81
CA LYS A 68 6.35 -11.00 -11.86
C LYS A 68 5.91 -11.06 -10.40
N THR A 69 4.63 -10.78 -10.14
CA THR A 69 4.05 -10.83 -8.79
C THR A 69 2.52 -10.87 -8.88
N CYS A 70 1.87 -11.24 -7.78
CA CYS A 70 0.47 -10.93 -7.50
C CYS A 70 0.35 -9.51 -6.96
N ARG A 71 -0.42 -8.65 -7.64
CA ARG A 71 -0.60 -7.24 -7.27
C ARG A 71 -2.07 -6.89 -7.08
N VAL A 72 -2.38 -6.15 -6.03
CA VAL A 72 -3.68 -5.48 -5.87
C VAL A 72 -3.49 -3.98 -6.09
N VAL A 73 -4.33 -3.38 -6.92
CA VAL A 73 -4.31 -1.95 -7.27
C VAL A 73 -5.42 -1.22 -6.53
N PHE A 74 -5.11 -0.03 -6.03
CA PHE A 74 -6.03 0.84 -5.31
C PHE A 74 -6.27 2.16 -6.06
N ASP A 75 -7.39 2.82 -5.78
CA ASP A 75 -7.61 4.20 -6.18
C ASP A 75 -6.66 5.15 -5.44
N ASP A 76 -5.83 5.87 -6.19
CA ASP A 76 -4.97 6.93 -5.68
C ASP A 76 -5.23 8.29 -6.34
N SER A 77 -6.30 8.37 -7.14
CA SER A 77 -6.73 9.56 -7.88
C SER A 77 -7.60 10.47 -7.01
N PHE A 78 -6.99 11.08 -5.98
CA PHE A 78 -7.63 12.18 -5.24
C PHE A 78 -7.15 13.53 -5.78
N ASP A 79 -8.06 14.34 -6.35
CA ASP A 79 -7.75 15.68 -6.81
C ASP A 79 -7.86 16.70 -5.65
N ARG A 80 -6.82 17.52 -5.45
CA ARG A 80 -6.82 18.61 -4.46
C ARG A 80 -7.85 19.70 -4.80
N SER A 81 -8.25 19.83 -6.08
CA SER A 81 -9.31 20.74 -6.49
C SER A 81 -10.68 20.34 -5.92
N GLU A 82 -10.90 19.03 -5.72
CA GLU A 82 -12.15 18.47 -5.23
C GLU A 82 -12.28 18.55 -3.70
N GLN A 83 -11.15 18.61 -2.98
CA GLN A 83 -11.15 18.95 -1.55
C GLN A 83 -11.75 20.34 -1.31
N HIS A 84 -11.48 21.31 -2.19
CA HIS A 84 -12.11 22.63 -2.13
C HIS A 84 -13.61 22.58 -2.41
N GLN A 85 -14.07 21.72 -3.34
CA GLN A 85 -15.50 21.55 -3.61
C GLN A 85 -16.23 20.93 -2.41
N ILE A 86 -15.67 19.90 -1.78
CA ILE A 86 -16.22 19.29 -0.57
C ILE A 86 -16.21 20.28 0.59
N TYR A 87 -15.12 21.03 0.80
CA TYR A 87 -15.06 22.09 1.80
C TYR A 87 -16.11 23.18 1.56
N HIS A 88 -16.28 23.60 0.29
CA HIS A 88 -17.26 24.60 -0.10
C HIS A 88 -18.69 24.08 0.08
N LEU A 89 -18.95 22.80 -0.20
CA LEU A 89 -20.23 22.14 0.05
C LEU A 89 -20.54 22.06 1.55
N LEU A 90 -19.56 21.64 2.37
CA LEU A 90 -19.66 21.62 3.83
C LEU A 90 -19.92 23.03 4.41
N HIS A 91 -19.22 24.04 3.91
CA HIS A 91 -19.40 25.43 4.33
C HIS A 91 -20.76 25.98 3.89
N LYS A 92 -21.25 25.61 2.70
CA LYS A 92 -22.64 25.90 2.26
C LYS A 92 -23.66 25.26 3.20
N CYS A 93 -23.51 23.98 3.54
CA CYS A 93 -24.37 23.30 4.51
C CYS A 93 -24.37 24.00 5.88
N GLN A 94 -23.19 24.36 6.39
CA GLN A 94 -23.08 25.12 7.65
C GLN A 94 -23.77 26.47 7.59
N ARG A 95 -23.69 27.21 6.48
CA ARG A 95 -24.39 28.50 6.32
C ARG A 95 -25.91 28.34 6.25
N VAL A 96 -26.40 27.30 5.56
CA VAL A 96 -27.83 26.97 5.52
C VAL A 96 -28.36 26.60 6.91
N LEU A 97 -27.57 25.84 7.69
CA LEU A 97 -27.93 25.43 9.05
C LEU A 97 -27.81 26.57 10.08
N LYS A 98 -26.83 27.47 9.94
CA LYS A 98 -26.64 28.64 10.82
C LYS A 98 -27.65 29.79 10.57
N GLY A 99 -28.37 29.75 9.44
CA GLY A 99 -29.34 30.79 9.05
C GLY A 99 -30.78 30.54 9.50
N ARG A 100 -31.06 29.45 10.22
CA ARG A 100 -32.41 29.14 10.74
C ARG A 100 -32.29 28.67 12.19
N GLU A 101 -32.96 29.36 13.11
CA GLU A 101 -33.13 28.85 14.48
C GLU A 101 -34.08 27.65 14.41
N TYR A 102 -33.59 26.48 14.81
CA TYR A 102 -34.40 25.27 14.95
C TYR A 102 -34.59 24.99 16.45
N PRO A 103 -35.76 25.30 17.04
CA PRO A 103 -36.01 25.04 18.44
C PRO A 103 -35.95 23.53 18.69
N GLY A 104 -35.03 23.09 19.55
CA GLY A 104 -34.89 21.69 19.96
C GLY A 104 -33.76 20.89 19.27
N ALA A 105 -33.05 21.46 18.29
CA ALA A 105 -31.91 20.80 17.67
C ALA A 105 -30.58 21.35 18.21
N THR A 106 -29.82 20.56 18.96
CA THR A 106 -28.42 20.89 19.27
C THR A 106 -27.58 20.69 18.00
N ILE A 107 -27.39 21.75 17.22
CA ILE A 107 -26.43 21.76 16.12
C ILE A 107 -25.04 21.81 16.76
N TYR A 108 -24.40 20.64 16.92
CA TYR A 108 -22.98 20.60 17.25
C TYR A 108 -22.23 21.40 16.19
N SER A 109 -21.39 22.34 16.61
CA SER A 109 -20.45 22.99 15.72
C SER A 109 -19.72 21.87 14.95
N MET A 110 -19.91 21.83 13.64
CA MET A 110 -19.11 21.00 12.75
C MET A 110 -17.70 21.60 12.74
N ASP A 111 -16.98 21.39 13.83
CA ASP A 111 -15.58 21.72 13.92
C ASP A 111 -14.83 20.88 12.90
N ALA A 112 -13.73 21.41 12.36
CA ALA A 112 -12.90 20.80 11.31
C ALA A 112 -12.28 19.45 11.73
N THR A 113 -12.58 18.99 12.94
CA THR A 113 -12.29 17.68 13.51
C THR A 113 -13.26 16.58 13.03
N LEU A 114 -14.46 16.89 12.53
CA LEU A 114 -15.43 15.88 12.07
C LEU A 114 -15.10 15.27 10.70
N THR A 115 -14.35 15.98 9.84
CA THR A 115 -13.74 15.43 8.61
C THR A 115 -12.67 14.38 8.90
N ARG A 116 -12.22 14.25 10.16
CA ARG A 116 -11.18 13.30 10.60
C ARG A 116 -11.71 11.90 10.96
N LYS A 117 -13.03 11.71 11.04
CA LYS A 117 -13.69 10.42 11.34
C LYS A 117 -14.80 10.13 10.33
N SER A 118 -14.43 9.71 9.13
CA SER A 118 -15.33 9.42 8.00
C SER A 118 -16.50 8.48 8.34
N ARG A 119 -16.36 7.58 9.32
CA ARG A 119 -17.48 6.71 9.77
C ARG A 119 -18.61 7.42 10.52
N LYS A 120 -18.38 8.60 11.09
CA LYS A 120 -19.45 9.36 11.79
C LYS A 120 -20.26 10.27 10.87
N PHE A 121 -19.80 10.56 9.66
CA PHE A 121 -20.50 11.48 8.75
C PHE A 121 -21.86 10.91 8.29
N CYS A 122 -21.92 9.61 7.95
CA CYS A 122 -23.19 8.93 7.67
C CYS A 122 -24.12 8.84 8.88
N HIS A 123 -23.56 8.79 10.10
CA HIS A 123 -24.35 8.71 11.33
C HIS A 123 -24.94 10.08 11.73
N VAL A 124 -24.22 11.19 11.46
CA VAL A 124 -24.71 12.57 11.67
C VAL A 124 -25.92 12.87 10.79
N LEU A 125 -25.99 12.28 9.59
CA LEU A 125 -27.15 12.44 8.70
C LEU A 125 -28.40 11.69 9.16
N ASN A 126 -28.26 10.68 10.02
CA ASN A 126 -29.39 9.93 10.60
C ASN A 126 -29.99 10.59 11.87
N ILE A 127 -29.44 11.72 12.32
CA ILE A 127 -29.89 12.44 13.54
C ILE A 127 -30.90 13.57 13.19
N PHE A 128 -31.08 13.87 11.91
CA PHE A 128 -32.02 14.91 11.48
C PHE A 128 -33.44 14.34 11.37
N SER A 129 -34.44 15.07 11.87
CA SER A 129 -35.86 14.73 11.72
C SER A 129 -36.26 14.69 10.23
N ASP A 130 -37.29 13.92 9.90
CA ASP A 130 -37.82 13.75 8.53
C ASP A 130 -38.14 15.09 7.81
N GLU A 131 -38.37 16.15 8.58
CA GLU A 131 -38.65 17.50 8.10
C GLU A 131 -37.37 18.27 7.64
N LEU A 132 -36.22 18.01 8.27
CA LEU A 132 -34.90 18.52 7.84
C LEU A 132 -34.36 17.74 6.63
N LEU A 133 -34.70 16.45 6.53
CA LEU A 133 -34.40 15.57 5.40
C LEU A 133 -35.03 16.07 4.10
N SER A 134 -36.30 16.53 4.13
CA SER A 134 -37.03 17.05 2.97
C SER A 134 -36.39 18.29 2.32
N ASN A 135 -35.86 19.22 3.14
CA ASN A 135 -35.21 20.43 2.65
C ASN A 135 -33.75 20.24 2.20
N CYS A 136 -33.12 19.10 2.56
CA CYS A 136 -31.74 18.76 2.20
C CYS A 136 -31.64 17.60 1.19
N CYS A 137 -32.75 17.14 0.60
CA CYS A 137 -32.80 15.96 -0.27
C CYS A 137 -31.78 15.98 -1.42
N VAL A 138 -31.50 17.15 -2.01
CA VAL A 138 -30.53 17.31 -3.11
C VAL A 138 -29.07 17.12 -2.63
N LEU A 139 -28.74 17.59 -1.42
CA LEU A 139 -27.40 17.48 -0.84
C LEU A 139 -27.10 16.06 -0.34
N ILE A 140 -28.10 15.37 0.18
CA ILE A 140 -27.97 13.98 0.61
C ILE A 140 -27.89 13.05 -0.60
N SER A 141 -28.62 13.31 -1.69
CA SER A 141 -28.51 12.52 -2.92
C SER A 141 -27.17 12.76 -3.63
N GLU A 142 -26.62 13.98 -3.61
CA GLU A 142 -25.27 14.27 -4.12
C GLU A 142 -24.18 13.55 -3.31
N VAL A 143 -24.20 13.63 -1.96
CA VAL A 143 -23.23 12.94 -1.10
C VAL A 143 -23.39 11.41 -1.11
N LYS A 144 -24.62 10.91 -1.26
CA LYS A 144 -24.90 9.48 -1.44
C LYS A 144 -24.66 8.99 -2.88
N SER A 145 -24.36 9.87 -3.82
CA SER A 145 -24.04 9.43 -5.18
C SER A 145 -22.76 8.62 -5.15
N ASP A 146 -22.74 7.48 -5.85
CA ASP A 146 -21.56 6.63 -6.01
C ASP A 146 -20.35 7.43 -6.54
N SER A 147 -20.61 8.51 -7.29
CA SER A 147 -19.61 9.48 -7.77
C SER A 147 -18.86 10.16 -6.63
N LEU A 148 -19.56 10.70 -5.62
CA LEU A 148 -18.94 11.41 -4.49
C LEU A 148 -18.33 10.44 -3.46
N GLN A 149 -18.93 9.26 -3.25
CA GLN A 149 -18.32 8.23 -2.40
C GLN A 149 -17.03 7.68 -3.00
N LYS A 150 -16.97 7.42 -4.32
CA LYS A 150 -15.70 7.07 -5.01
C LYS A 150 -14.65 8.18 -4.87
N LYS A 151 -15.05 9.45 -4.96
CA LYS A 151 -14.18 10.63 -4.83
C LYS A 151 -13.60 10.86 -3.42
N LEU A 152 -14.21 10.29 -2.38
CA LEU A 152 -13.76 10.38 -0.99
C LEU A 152 -12.98 9.14 -0.52
N SER A 153 -12.77 8.15 -1.39
CA SER A 153 -11.98 6.96 -1.05
C SER A 153 -10.52 7.35 -0.85
N ILE A 154 -10.09 7.31 0.42
CA ILE A 154 -8.76 7.75 0.84
C ILE A 154 -8.10 6.57 1.54
N ALA A 155 -7.20 5.90 0.82
CA ALA A 155 -6.29 4.93 1.40
C ALA A 155 -4.92 5.58 1.62
N VAL A 156 -4.54 5.82 2.87
CA VAL A 156 -3.33 6.59 3.21
C VAL A 156 -2.52 6.02 4.37
N LEU A 157 -1.22 6.33 4.35
CA LEU A 157 -0.25 6.10 5.42
C LEU A 157 0.31 7.44 5.90
N ARG A 158 0.54 7.60 7.21
CA ARG A 158 1.12 8.81 7.82
C ARG A 158 1.87 8.49 9.11
N GLY A 159 2.62 9.46 9.64
CA GLY A 159 3.40 9.27 10.86
C GLY A 159 4.66 8.46 10.60
N GLY A 160 5.23 7.88 11.65
CA GLY A 160 6.53 7.22 11.56
C GLY A 160 7.63 8.16 11.04
N PRO A 161 8.47 7.73 10.09
CA PRO A 161 9.51 8.56 9.48
C PRO A 161 8.98 9.49 8.38
N LEU A 162 7.67 9.49 8.11
CA LEU A 162 7.11 10.17 6.95
C LEU A 162 6.89 11.68 7.22
N PRO A 163 7.26 12.57 6.28
CA PRO A 163 7.06 14.01 6.43
C PRO A 163 5.60 14.46 6.27
N GLY A 164 4.68 13.53 5.96
CA GLY A 164 3.29 13.84 5.67
C GLY A 164 2.46 12.60 5.38
N VAL A 165 1.35 12.81 4.66
CA VAL A 165 0.40 11.76 4.28
C VAL A 165 0.77 11.20 2.92
N PHE A 166 0.86 9.88 2.79
CA PHE A 166 1.17 9.18 1.54
C PHE A 166 -0.03 8.33 1.10
N ARG A 167 -0.35 8.31 -0.20
CA ARG A 167 -1.50 7.59 -0.76
C ARG A 167 -1.13 6.17 -1.15
N LEU A 168 -1.89 5.18 -0.71
CA LEU A 168 -1.74 3.78 -1.11
C LEU A 168 -2.09 3.66 -2.59
N ARG A 169 -1.18 3.05 -3.36
CA ARG A 169 -1.36 2.84 -4.80
C ARG A 169 -1.54 1.37 -5.13
N GLN A 170 -0.75 0.51 -4.49
CA GLN A 170 -0.79 -0.92 -4.72
C GLN A 170 -0.22 -1.67 -3.52
N LEU A 171 -0.54 -2.95 -3.43
CA LEU A 171 0.29 -3.92 -2.69
C LEU A 171 0.71 -5.06 -3.62
N HIS A 172 1.83 -5.72 -3.28
CA HIS A 172 2.34 -6.89 -3.98
C HIS A 172 3.20 -7.75 -3.06
N PHE A 173 3.56 -8.95 -3.52
CA PHE A 173 4.31 -9.94 -2.75
C PHE A 173 5.59 -10.38 -3.46
N HIS A 174 6.58 -10.74 -2.67
CA HIS A 174 7.76 -11.51 -3.06
C HIS A 174 7.76 -12.81 -2.26
N TRP A 175 8.10 -13.94 -2.88
CA TRP A 175 8.09 -15.26 -2.23
C TRP A 175 9.09 -16.21 -2.88
N GLY A 176 9.54 -17.21 -2.11
CA GLY A 176 10.49 -18.22 -2.56
C GLY A 176 9.81 -19.48 -3.09
N SER A 177 10.61 -20.34 -3.71
CA SER A 177 10.19 -21.68 -4.14
C SER A 177 9.91 -22.63 -2.96
N SER A 178 10.46 -22.38 -1.78
CA SER A 178 10.20 -23.12 -0.53
C SER A 178 9.95 -22.19 0.67
N ASP A 179 9.60 -22.76 1.82
CA ASP A 179 9.16 -22.01 3.02
C ASP A 179 10.31 -21.37 3.80
N ASP A 180 11.56 -21.74 3.50
CA ASP A 180 12.78 -21.28 4.18
C ASP A 180 13.39 -20.00 3.57
N HIS A 181 12.86 -19.51 2.45
CA HIS A 181 13.30 -18.28 1.81
C HIS A 181 12.21 -17.63 0.97
N GLY A 182 12.42 -16.37 0.58
CA GLY A 182 11.48 -15.62 -0.27
C GLY A 182 11.33 -14.15 0.06
N SER A 183 11.62 -13.75 1.30
CA SER A 183 11.71 -12.33 1.64
C SER A 183 12.87 -11.66 0.91
N GLU A 184 12.69 -10.39 0.58
CA GLU A 184 13.74 -9.58 -0.05
C GLU A 184 14.71 -9.10 1.03
N HIS A 185 14.18 -8.48 2.09
CA HIS A 185 14.94 -8.13 3.29
C HIS A 185 15.32 -9.37 4.09
N VAL A 186 16.43 -9.24 4.81
CA VAL A 186 17.02 -10.27 5.68
C VAL A 186 17.22 -9.66 7.06
N VAL A 187 16.94 -10.40 8.13
CA VAL A 187 17.15 -9.92 9.51
C VAL A 187 18.14 -10.84 10.21
N ASN A 188 19.31 -10.33 10.58
CA ASN A 188 20.41 -11.11 11.20
C ASN A 188 20.72 -12.43 10.46
N GLY A 189 20.87 -12.37 9.14
CA GLY A 189 21.07 -13.55 8.30
C GLY A 189 19.85 -14.44 8.04
N VAL A 190 18.68 -14.13 8.62
CA VAL A 190 17.45 -14.94 8.46
C VAL A 190 16.54 -14.37 7.38
N ARG A 191 16.10 -15.24 6.46
CA ARG A 191 15.04 -14.98 5.49
C ARG A 191 13.71 -15.54 5.97
N TYR A 192 12.63 -14.94 5.47
CA TYR A 192 11.26 -15.43 5.65
C TYR A 192 10.75 -16.03 4.33
N ALA A 193 9.62 -16.75 4.37
CA ALA A 193 9.02 -17.41 3.21
C ALA A 193 8.55 -16.42 2.12
N GLY A 194 8.28 -15.17 2.51
CA GLY A 194 7.92 -14.09 1.61
C GLY A 194 7.89 -12.73 2.29
N GLU A 195 7.60 -11.71 1.50
CA GLU A 195 7.49 -10.32 1.95
C GLU A 195 6.39 -9.59 1.17
N LEU A 196 5.49 -8.94 1.91
CA LEU A 196 4.41 -8.12 1.40
C LEU A 196 4.85 -6.66 1.39
N HIS A 197 4.73 -6.00 0.25
CA HIS A 197 4.99 -4.57 0.07
C HIS A 197 3.71 -3.81 -0.21
N MET A 198 3.35 -2.86 0.65
CA MET A 198 2.32 -1.85 0.39
C MET A 198 2.99 -0.55 -0.04
N LEU A 199 2.77 -0.15 -1.28
CA LEU A 199 3.41 1.02 -1.90
C LEU A 199 2.51 2.24 -1.77
N HIS A 200 3.05 3.28 -1.15
CA HIS A 200 2.43 4.59 -1.06
C HIS A 200 3.26 5.68 -1.75
N TRP A 201 2.64 6.76 -2.19
CA TRP A 201 3.34 7.91 -2.78
C TRP A 201 2.93 9.24 -2.18
N ASN A 202 3.86 10.19 -2.22
CA ASN A 202 3.71 11.50 -1.58
C ASN A 202 2.89 12.46 -2.48
N PRO A 203 1.65 12.81 -2.12
CA PRO A 203 0.78 13.66 -2.92
C PRO A 203 1.19 15.14 -2.88
N LYS A 204 2.28 15.50 -2.19
CA LYS A 204 2.92 16.83 -2.37
C LYS A 204 3.44 17.00 -3.79
N TYR A 205 3.73 15.89 -4.48
CA TYR A 205 4.06 15.87 -5.90
C TYR A 205 2.80 15.75 -6.75
N SER A 206 2.90 16.22 -7.99
CA SER A 206 1.76 16.35 -8.90
C SER A 206 1.09 15.01 -9.22
N ASN A 207 1.88 13.94 -9.32
CA ASN A 207 1.43 12.59 -9.59
C ASN A 207 2.51 11.56 -9.18
N TYR A 208 2.16 10.28 -9.24
CA TYR A 208 3.07 9.18 -8.92
C TYR A 208 4.37 9.19 -9.75
N LEU A 209 4.32 9.54 -11.03
CA LEU A 209 5.52 9.55 -11.89
C LEU A 209 6.50 10.66 -11.50
N ASP A 210 6.00 11.83 -11.09
CA ASP A 210 6.82 12.91 -10.53
C ASP A 210 7.37 12.51 -9.15
N ALA A 211 6.56 11.89 -8.29
CA ALA A 211 7.00 11.40 -6.99
C ALA A 211 8.18 10.41 -7.09
N ARG A 212 8.16 9.48 -8.05
CA ARG A 212 9.27 8.52 -8.25
C ARG A 212 10.62 9.14 -8.58
N ARG A 213 10.66 10.42 -8.96
CA ARG A 213 11.88 11.17 -9.27
C ARG A 213 12.44 11.93 -8.05
N ARG A 214 11.87 11.69 -6.88
CA ARG A 214 12.12 12.47 -5.66
C ARG A 214 12.50 11.51 -4.54
N THR A 215 13.54 11.84 -3.80
CA THR A 215 14.11 10.96 -2.76
C THR A 215 13.13 10.63 -1.64
N ASP A 216 12.10 11.45 -1.40
CA ASP A 216 11.04 11.23 -0.42
C ASP A 216 9.64 11.08 -1.07
N GLY A 217 9.62 10.63 -2.32
CA GLY A 217 8.39 10.52 -3.10
C GLY A 217 7.58 9.24 -2.86
N VAL A 218 8.21 8.17 -2.37
CA VAL A 218 7.56 6.88 -2.15
C VAL A 218 7.82 6.42 -0.71
N ALA A 219 6.80 5.80 -0.11
CA ALA A 219 6.95 5.04 1.12
C ALA A 219 6.52 3.60 0.85
N VAL A 220 7.23 2.62 1.40
CA VAL A 220 6.83 1.22 1.32
C VAL A 220 6.73 0.67 2.74
N LEU A 221 5.53 0.22 3.11
CA LEU A 221 5.31 -0.56 4.32
C LEU A 221 5.52 -2.05 3.97
N ALA A 222 6.51 -2.68 4.59
CA ALA A 222 6.91 -4.05 4.34
C ALA A 222 6.55 -4.97 5.52
N ILE A 223 6.04 -6.15 5.23
CA ILE A 223 5.62 -7.15 6.22
C ILE A 223 6.16 -8.51 5.81
N PHE A 224 6.91 -9.15 6.69
CA PHE A 224 7.42 -10.50 6.47
C PHE A 224 6.31 -11.55 6.59
N LEU A 225 6.37 -12.61 5.77
CA LEU A 225 5.50 -13.78 5.82
C LEU A 225 6.27 -14.96 6.41
N GLN A 226 5.92 -15.38 7.63
CA GLN A 226 6.54 -16.51 8.31
C GLN A 226 5.59 -17.72 8.31
N VAL A 227 6.09 -18.89 7.92
CA VAL A 227 5.30 -20.12 8.03
C VAL A 227 5.17 -20.56 9.49
N GLY A 228 3.94 -20.88 9.94
CA GLY A 228 3.68 -21.30 11.31
C GLY A 228 2.26 -21.79 11.59
N GLU A 229 1.97 -22.10 12.86
CA GLU A 229 0.78 -22.85 13.30
C GLU A 229 -0.52 -22.01 13.41
N THR A 230 -0.41 -20.68 13.44
CA THR A 230 -1.56 -19.76 13.59
C THR A 230 -1.70 -18.85 12.37
N PRO A 231 -1.97 -19.41 11.18
CA PRO A 231 -1.98 -18.67 9.93
C PRO A 231 -3.05 -17.59 9.95
N LYS A 232 -2.71 -16.44 9.36
CA LYS A 232 -3.60 -15.29 9.27
C LYS A 232 -4.78 -15.63 8.35
N PRO A 233 -6.00 -15.78 8.89
CA PRO A 233 -7.14 -16.22 8.09
C PRO A 233 -7.51 -15.18 7.02
N GLU A 234 -7.22 -13.90 7.25
CA GLU A 234 -7.52 -12.80 6.33
C GLU A 234 -6.75 -12.91 5.00
N MET A 235 -5.62 -13.63 4.96
CA MET A 235 -4.91 -13.91 3.70
C MET A 235 -5.80 -14.61 2.66
N LYS A 236 -6.84 -15.34 3.09
CA LYS A 236 -7.80 -15.98 2.19
C LYS A 236 -8.43 -15.02 1.18
N ARG A 237 -8.62 -13.74 1.56
CA ARG A 237 -9.20 -12.74 0.66
C ARG A 237 -8.40 -12.57 -0.63
N ILE A 238 -7.08 -12.69 -0.56
CA ILE A 238 -6.20 -12.63 -1.74
C ILE A 238 -6.08 -14.02 -2.39
N LEU A 239 -5.95 -15.06 -1.56
CA LEU A 239 -5.65 -16.41 -2.04
C LEU A 239 -6.81 -17.09 -2.79
N GLU A 240 -8.06 -16.65 -2.56
CA GLU A 240 -9.24 -17.11 -3.28
C GLU A 240 -9.24 -16.64 -4.76
N GLU A 241 -8.53 -15.56 -5.08
CA GLU A 241 -8.46 -15.00 -6.43
C GLU A 241 -7.35 -15.61 -7.30
N ILE A 242 -6.45 -16.40 -6.71
CA ILE A 242 -5.25 -16.93 -7.40
C ILE A 242 -5.59 -17.69 -8.68
N ASN A 243 -6.68 -18.45 -8.69
CA ASN A 243 -7.11 -19.19 -9.88
C ASN A 243 -7.59 -18.25 -10.99
N ALA A 244 -8.28 -17.15 -10.65
CA ALA A 244 -8.75 -16.17 -11.63
C ALA A 244 -7.60 -15.41 -12.29
N ILE A 245 -6.48 -15.25 -11.59
CA ILE A 245 -5.27 -14.56 -12.07
C ILE A 245 -4.08 -15.51 -12.31
N LYS A 246 -4.34 -16.79 -12.59
CA LYS A 246 -3.32 -17.85 -12.66
C LYS A 246 -2.11 -17.48 -13.52
N THR A 247 -2.33 -16.93 -14.71
CA THR A 247 -1.27 -16.68 -15.71
C THR A 247 -1.00 -15.19 -15.89
N LYS A 248 0.19 -14.85 -16.39
CA LYS A 248 0.60 -13.48 -16.72
C LYS A 248 -0.42 -12.79 -17.61
N GLY A 249 -0.75 -11.55 -17.26
CA GLY A 249 -1.69 -10.69 -17.96
C GLY A 249 -3.15 -10.86 -17.52
N LYS A 250 -3.46 -11.87 -16.71
CA LYS A 250 -4.81 -12.02 -16.13
C LYS A 250 -5.02 -11.03 -14.99
N GLU A 251 -6.24 -10.52 -14.92
CA GLU A 251 -6.72 -9.62 -13.89
C GLU A 251 -8.17 -9.96 -13.52
N ALA A 252 -8.57 -9.64 -12.29
CA ALA A 252 -9.92 -9.82 -11.79
C ALA A 252 -10.35 -8.60 -10.94
N PRO A 253 -11.63 -8.21 -10.96
CA PRO A 253 -12.14 -7.18 -10.05
C PRO A 253 -11.91 -7.58 -8.59
N PHE A 254 -11.42 -6.66 -7.77
CA PHE A 254 -11.10 -6.91 -6.37
C PHE A 254 -11.55 -5.75 -5.46
N PRO A 255 -12.86 -5.46 -5.36
CA PRO A 255 -13.37 -4.39 -4.51
C PRO A 255 -13.47 -4.79 -3.05
N ASN A 256 -13.70 -3.79 -2.18
CA ASN A 256 -14.02 -3.96 -0.75
C ASN A 256 -12.95 -4.73 0.03
N PHE A 257 -11.69 -4.34 -0.17
CA PHE A 257 -10.55 -4.96 0.49
C PHE A 257 -9.76 -3.90 1.27
N ASP A 258 -9.72 -4.05 2.60
CA ASP A 258 -8.91 -3.24 3.50
C ASP A 258 -7.59 -3.97 3.80
N PRO A 259 -6.43 -3.49 3.29
CA PRO A 259 -5.15 -4.16 3.53
C PRO A 259 -4.69 -4.13 4.99
N SER A 260 -5.25 -3.27 5.85
CA SER A 260 -4.85 -3.20 7.27
C SER A 260 -5.25 -4.46 8.04
N ILE A 261 -6.21 -5.23 7.52
CA ILE A 261 -6.57 -6.55 8.05
C ILE A 261 -5.40 -7.54 7.97
N LEU A 262 -4.37 -7.24 7.18
CA LEU A 262 -3.16 -8.05 7.07
C LEU A 262 -2.08 -7.67 8.09
N PHE A 263 -2.19 -6.56 8.83
CA PHE A 263 -1.13 -6.16 9.76
C PHE A 263 -0.89 -7.14 10.91
N PRO A 264 0.37 -7.29 11.36
CA PRO A 264 0.70 -7.95 12.63
C PRO A 264 0.14 -7.17 13.83
N LYS A 265 0.26 -7.72 15.05
CA LYS A 265 -0.25 -7.06 16.26
C LYS A 265 0.63 -5.87 16.65
N SER A 266 1.95 -6.04 16.66
CA SER A 266 2.92 -4.97 16.89
C SER A 266 3.12 -4.15 15.63
N HIS A 267 3.24 -2.84 15.82
CA HIS A 267 3.56 -1.89 14.76
C HIS A 267 5.01 -1.41 14.83
N ASP A 268 5.85 -2.05 15.65
CA ASP A 268 7.29 -1.79 15.73
C ASP A 268 7.94 -1.98 14.37
N TYR A 269 8.88 -1.09 14.02
CA TYR A 269 9.45 -1.08 12.68
C TYR A 269 10.91 -0.63 12.64
N TRP A 270 11.60 -1.07 11.59
CA TRP A 270 12.82 -0.44 11.09
C TRP A 270 12.51 0.52 9.95
N THR A 271 13.35 1.54 9.77
CA THR A 271 13.25 2.47 8.64
C THR A 271 14.62 2.83 8.07
N TYR A 272 14.67 2.98 6.75
CA TYR A 272 15.83 3.50 6.02
C TYR A 272 15.42 4.06 4.65
N HIS A 273 16.28 4.89 4.05
CA HIS A 273 16.11 5.37 2.67
C HIS A 273 16.74 4.40 1.66
N GLY A 274 15.96 4.00 0.67
CA GLY A 274 16.31 2.97 -0.29
C GLY A 274 15.70 3.18 -1.68
N SER A 275 15.55 2.08 -2.39
CA SER A 275 15.04 2.05 -3.76
C SER A 275 13.85 1.12 -3.93
N PHE A 276 13.27 1.13 -5.12
CA PHE A 276 12.52 -0.04 -5.59
C PHE A 276 13.43 -1.26 -5.69
N THR A 277 12.89 -2.43 -5.34
CA THR A 277 13.56 -3.74 -5.47
C THR A 277 13.39 -4.36 -6.85
N THR A 278 12.73 -3.65 -7.77
CA THR A 278 12.51 -4.05 -9.16
C THR A 278 12.87 -2.90 -10.10
N PRO A 279 13.28 -3.20 -11.34
CA PRO A 279 13.59 -2.17 -12.32
C PRO A 279 12.43 -1.19 -12.54
N PRO A 280 12.71 0.12 -12.70
CA PRO A 280 14.02 0.75 -12.88
C PRO A 280 14.86 1.04 -11.62
N CYS A 281 14.51 0.48 -10.46
CA CYS A 281 15.29 0.58 -9.22
C CYS A 281 15.52 2.02 -8.71
N GLU A 282 14.54 2.92 -8.90
CA GLU A 282 14.69 4.32 -8.48
C GLU A 282 14.89 4.45 -6.96
N GLU A 283 15.84 5.29 -6.54
CA GLU A 283 16.21 5.59 -5.15
C GLU A 283 15.30 6.67 -4.54
N CYS A 284 14.01 6.34 -4.39
CA CYS A 284 12.97 7.26 -3.94
C CYS A 284 12.10 6.73 -2.79
N VAL A 285 12.55 5.66 -2.12
CA VAL A 285 11.73 4.91 -1.17
C VAL A 285 12.18 5.16 0.26
N THR A 286 11.26 5.62 1.11
CA THR A 286 11.38 5.47 2.57
C THR A 286 10.76 4.13 2.96
N TRP A 287 11.58 3.20 3.46
CA TRP A 287 11.12 1.88 3.92
C TRP A 287 10.61 1.96 5.34
N ILE A 288 9.48 1.29 5.63
CA ILE A 288 8.96 1.02 6.96
C ILE A 288 8.75 -0.49 7.03
N ILE A 289 9.65 -1.20 7.72
CA ILE A 289 9.67 -2.67 7.72
C ILE A 289 9.22 -3.12 9.09
N LEU A 290 8.06 -3.79 9.16
CA LEU A 290 7.51 -4.23 10.43
C LEU A 290 8.36 -5.35 11.03
N ARG A 291 8.63 -5.25 12.32
CA ARG A 291 9.43 -6.21 13.10
C ARG A 291 8.72 -7.55 13.22
N GLU A 292 7.43 -7.51 13.52
CA GLU A 292 6.60 -8.70 13.68
C GLU A 292 6.15 -9.22 12.30
N PRO A 293 6.48 -10.46 11.92
CA PRO A 293 5.95 -11.07 10.70
C PRO A 293 4.47 -11.40 10.87
N ILE A 294 3.77 -11.56 9.75
CA ILE A 294 2.48 -12.25 9.75
C ILE A 294 2.73 -13.75 9.62
N ILE A 295 1.95 -14.54 10.35
CA ILE A 295 2.00 -15.99 10.23
C ILE A 295 1.14 -16.43 9.05
N VAL A 296 1.67 -17.30 8.20
CA VAL A 296 0.98 -17.96 7.08
C VAL A 296 1.17 -19.47 7.18
N SER A 297 0.33 -20.27 6.52
CA SER A 297 0.55 -21.72 6.42
C SER A 297 1.33 -22.09 5.16
N SER A 298 1.95 -23.27 5.14
CA SER A 298 2.57 -23.82 3.93
C SER A 298 1.57 -23.92 2.77
N ASP A 299 0.29 -24.24 3.05
CA ASP A 299 -0.77 -24.26 2.02
C ASP A 299 -1.08 -22.87 1.45
N GLN A 300 -1.07 -21.84 2.30
CA GLN A 300 -1.25 -20.44 1.84
C GLN A 300 -0.08 -20.03 0.93
N MET A 301 1.15 -20.41 1.28
CA MET A 301 2.32 -20.18 0.44
C MET A 301 2.27 -20.99 -0.86
N ALA A 302 1.85 -22.26 -0.81
CA ALA A 302 1.69 -23.11 -1.99
C ALA A 302 0.69 -22.53 -2.99
N LYS A 303 -0.38 -21.87 -2.52
CA LYS A 303 -1.29 -21.11 -3.41
C LYS A 303 -0.57 -19.98 -4.14
N LEU A 304 0.24 -19.17 -3.46
CA LEU A 304 1.03 -18.11 -4.14
C LEU A 304 1.99 -18.71 -5.18
N ARG A 305 2.72 -19.77 -4.81
CA ARG A 305 3.64 -20.51 -5.71
C ARG A 305 2.95 -21.15 -6.91
N SER A 306 1.63 -21.33 -6.84
CA SER A 306 0.85 -21.86 -7.96
C SER A 306 0.64 -20.83 -9.07
N LEU A 307 0.88 -19.53 -8.88
CA LEU A 307 0.83 -18.58 -9.99
C LEU A 307 1.85 -18.94 -11.07
N SER A 308 1.55 -18.60 -12.32
CA SER A 308 2.43 -18.81 -13.46
C SER A 308 3.04 -17.49 -13.91
N LYS A 309 4.35 -17.47 -14.18
CA LYS A 309 5.03 -16.28 -14.73
C LYS A 309 4.80 -16.11 -16.23
N ASN A 310 4.34 -17.17 -16.89
CA ASN A 310 4.03 -17.23 -18.31
C ASN A 310 2.56 -16.88 -18.58
N ALA A 311 2.27 -16.48 -19.83
CA ALA A 311 0.92 -16.20 -20.29
C ALA A 311 0.12 -17.49 -20.52
N GLU A 312 -1.21 -17.39 -20.70
CA GLU A 312 -2.11 -18.54 -20.86
C GLU A 312 -1.80 -19.40 -22.09
N ASN A 313 -1.21 -18.81 -23.13
CA ASN A 313 -0.83 -19.46 -24.37
C ASN A 313 0.63 -19.96 -24.38
N GLU A 314 1.32 -19.89 -23.24
CA GLU A 314 2.69 -20.35 -23.05
C GLU A 314 2.71 -21.57 -22.09
N PRO A 315 3.76 -22.40 -22.09
CA PRO A 315 3.89 -23.49 -21.13
C PRO A 315 3.82 -22.96 -19.69
N ASP A 316 3.11 -23.68 -18.80
CA ASP A 316 3.04 -23.30 -17.40
C ASP A 316 4.45 -23.25 -16.80
N HIS A 317 4.77 -22.13 -16.16
CA HIS A 317 6.02 -21.98 -15.44
C HIS A 317 5.74 -21.31 -14.10
N PRO A 318 5.97 -21.99 -12.96
CA PRO A 318 5.73 -21.43 -11.64
C PRO A 318 6.39 -20.07 -11.48
N LEU A 319 5.63 -19.11 -10.96
CA LEU A 319 6.11 -17.82 -10.50
C LEU A 319 6.60 -18.03 -9.07
N VAL A 320 7.89 -18.31 -8.94
CA VAL A 320 8.61 -18.48 -7.68
C VAL A 320 9.94 -17.74 -7.76
N ASP A 321 10.56 -17.51 -6.62
CA ASP A 321 11.86 -16.83 -6.51
C ASP A 321 11.87 -15.44 -7.13
N ASN A 322 10.76 -14.73 -7.00
CA ASN A 322 10.58 -13.37 -7.50
C ASN A 322 11.13 -12.32 -6.53
N TRP A 323 12.25 -12.59 -5.88
CA TRP A 323 12.89 -11.71 -4.90
C TRP A 323 14.30 -11.29 -5.36
N ARG A 324 14.68 -10.05 -5.03
CA ARG A 324 16.02 -9.51 -5.30
C ARG A 324 16.96 -9.83 -4.14
N PRO A 325 18.21 -10.24 -4.39
CA PRO A 325 19.23 -10.36 -3.35
C PRO A 325 19.50 -9.05 -2.62
N THR A 326 20.01 -9.14 -1.39
CA THR A 326 20.42 -7.97 -0.59
C THR A 326 21.49 -7.16 -1.30
N GLN A 327 21.35 -5.85 -1.27
CA GLN A 327 22.25 -4.88 -1.88
C GLN A 327 23.17 -4.30 -0.81
N PRO A 328 24.35 -3.76 -1.18
CA PRO A 328 25.26 -3.17 -0.21
C PRO A 328 24.58 -2.04 0.60
N ARG A 329 24.67 -2.12 1.93
CA ARG A 329 24.13 -1.08 2.84
C ARG A 329 24.85 0.27 2.65
N TYR A 330 26.13 0.23 2.29
CA TYR A 330 27.03 1.39 2.28
C TYR A 330 26.96 2.15 3.63
N PHE A 331 26.87 3.48 3.60
CA PHE A 331 26.84 4.33 4.79
C PHE A 331 25.43 4.63 5.31
N ARG A 332 24.40 3.93 4.82
CA ARG A 332 23.01 4.18 5.23
C ARG A 332 22.76 3.66 6.63
N MET A 333 22.29 4.54 7.50
CA MET A 333 21.81 4.17 8.83
C MET A 333 20.42 3.53 8.74
N VAL A 334 20.20 2.49 9.54
CA VAL A 334 18.89 1.88 9.76
C VAL A 334 18.47 2.24 11.17
N SER A 335 17.30 2.88 11.30
CA SER A 335 16.74 3.25 12.61
C SER A 335 15.63 2.28 13.00
N ALA A 336 15.47 2.02 14.30
CA ALA A 336 14.35 1.26 14.86
C ALA A 336 13.48 2.13 15.77
N SER A 337 12.17 1.86 15.75
CA SER A 337 11.19 2.49 16.65
C SER A 337 11.12 1.84 18.04
N PHE A 338 11.96 0.84 18.29
CA PHE A 338 11.94 -0.01 19.47
C PHE A 338 13.36 -0.29 19.97
N LEU A 339 13.46 -0.65 21.25
CA LEU A 339 14.73 -1.01 21.92
C LEU A 339 15.19 -2.44 21.60
#